data_AF-A0A512CBD2-F1
#
_entry.id   AF-A0A512CBD2-F1
#
_cell.length_a   1.000
_cell.length_b   1.000
_cell.length_c   1.000
_cell.angle_alpha   90.00
_cell.angle_beta   90.00
_cell.angle_gamma   90.00
#
_symmetry.space_group_name_H-M   'P 1'
#
loop_
_entity.id
_entity.type
_entity.pdbx_description
1 polymer ?
#
loop_
_entity_poly.entity_id
_entity_poly.type
_entity_poly.pdbx_seq_one_letter_code
_entity_poly.pdbx_strand_id
1 'polypeptide(L)'
;MLLIKQILWFSLLVLGFIAPAGIPDGAALKPVALEKIVSDEELVLNSNQGLVYYKEKPFTGKGIASYSKGVVSEEITYLNGKRDGLLQRWFENGLLSFEANYERNKLNGMVKSWWSNGNLRSEANFQNGLVHGVQKQWYSSGQLFKVLHIVEGKEEGLQQAWRENGKLFVNYEAKDGRIYGLKRASLCYELVGENVVLDE
;
A
#
# COMPACT_ATOMS: atom_id res chain seq x y z
N MET A 1 -26.58 -38.40 67.88
CA MET A 1 -27.27 -37.13 67.56
C MET A 1 -26.26 -36.00 67.75
N LEU A 2 -25.99 -35.27 66.66
CA LEU A 2 -25.01 -34.19 66.45
C LEU A 2 -23.50 -34.51 66.56
N LEU A 3 -22.87 -34.49 65.38
CA LEU A 3 -21.43 -34.31 65.14
C LEU A 3 -21.02 -32.87 65.45
N ILE A 4 -19.87 -32.68 66.10
CA ILE A 4 -19.10 -31.44 66.00
C ILE A 4 -17.65 -31.80 65.66
N LYS A 5 -17.24 -31.45 64.44
CA LYS A 5 -15.87 -31.58 63.94
C LYS A 5 -15.01 -30.46 64.51
N GLN A 6 -13.82 -30.84 64.95
CA GLN A 6 -12.65 -29.97 65.18
C GLN A 6 -12.25 -29.25 63.88
N ILE A 7 -11.58 -28.09 63.99
CA ILE A 7 -10.31 -27.80 63.29
C ILE A 7 -9.68 -26.52 63.89
N LEU A 8 -8.36 -26.60 64.01
CA LEU A 8 -7.41 -25.71 64.66
C LEU A 8 -7.16 -24.40 63.91
N TRP A 9 -6.74 -23.39 64.67
CA TRP A 9 -6.23 -22.11 64.23
C TRP A 9 -4.80 -22.23 63.66
N PHE A 10 -4.54 -21.57 62.53
CA PHE A 10 -3.20 -21.15 62.11
C PHE A 10 -3.26 -19.73 61.56
N SER A 11 -2.51 -18.83 62.19
CA SER A 11 -2.19 -17.48 61.71
C SER A 11 -1.10 -17.53 60.64
N LEU A 12 -1.18 -16.75 59.57
CA LEU A 12 -0.24 -15.66 59.23
C LEU A 12 -0.53 -15.06 57.84
N LEU A 13 0.00 -13.84 57.65
CA LEU A 13 0.26 -13.11 56.41
C LEU A 13 -0.92 -12.38 55.74
N VAL A 14 -1.13 -11.15 56.23
CA VAL A 14 -1.68 -10.05 55.43
C VAL A 14 -0.66 -9.70 54.34
N LEU A 15 -0.89 -10.18 53.13
CA LEU A 15 -0.25 -9.63 51.93
C LEU A 15 -0.95 -8.32 51.58
N GLY A 16 -0.22 -7.22 51.67
CA GLY A 16 -0.68 -5.91 51.24
C GLY A 16 -1.07 -5.94 49.76
N PHE A 17 -2.33 -5.63 49.48
CA PHE A 17 -2.80 -5.33 48.14
C PHE A 17 -2.13 -4.04 47.66
N ILE A 18 -1.22 -4.17 46.71
CA ILE A 18 -0.81 -3.05 45.85
C ILE A 18 -2.05 -2.70 45.01
N ALA A 19 -2.59 -1.51 45.23
CA ALA A 19 -3.65 -0.97 44.39
C ALA A 19 -3.16 -0.90 42.93
N PRO A 20 -3.92 -1.40 41.94
CA PRO A 20 -3.55 -1.18 40.54
C PRO A 20 -3.63 0.31 40.25
N ALA A 21 -2.58 0.81 39.59
CA ALA A 21 -2.47 2.17 39.11
C ALA A 21 -3.76 2.60 38.39
N GLY A 22 -4.23 3.81 38.73
CA GLY A 22 -5.44 4.40 38.19
C GLY A 22 -5.49 4.31 36.66
N ILE A 23 -6.58 3.74 36.17
CA ILE A 23 -7.04 3.92 34.80
C ILE A 23 -7.30 5.43 34.65
N PRO A 24 -6.69 6.14 33.70
CA PRO A 24 -7.03 7.53 33.49
C PRO A 24 -8.48 7.63 33.02
N ASP A 25 -9.32 8.18 33.87
CA ASP A 25 -10.69 8.60 33.55
C ASP A 25 -10.67 9.55 32.34
N GLY A 26 -11.54 9.28 31.37
CA GLY A 26 -12.01 10.34 30.47
C GLY A 26 -11.47 10.37 29.05
N ALA A 27 -10.98 9.27 28.48
CA ALA A 27 -11.01 9.15 27.02
C ALA A 27 -12.46 8.88 26.60
N ALA A 28 -13.25 9.94 26.40
CA ALA A 28 -14.55 9.84 25.77
C ALA A 28 -14.37 9.08 24.45
N LEU A 29 -14.85 7.84 24.39
CA LEU A 29 -14.96 7.10 23.15
C LEU A 29 -15.83 7.96 22.24
N LYS A 30 -15.22 8.62 21.25
CA LYS A 30 -15.97 9.35 20.24
C LYS A 30 -16.96 8.35 19.66
N PRO A 31 -18.26 8.69 19.56
CA PRO A 31 -19.21 7.79 18.93
C PRO A 31 -18.69 7.50 17.53
N VAL A 32 -18.39 6.23 17.25
CA VAL A 32 -18.03 5.76 15.92
C VAL A 32 -19.28 5.99 15.08
N ALA A 33 -19.30 7.11 14.35
CA ALA A 33 -20.35 7.35 13.37
C ALA A 33 -20.34 6.16 12.41
N LEU A 34 -21.50 5.52 12.25
CA LEU A 34 -21.65 4.36 11.37
C LEU A 34 -21.12 4.76 9.99
N GLU A 35 -20.05 4.12 9.55
CA GLU A 35 -19.41 4.47 8.29
C GLU A 35 -20.39 4.19 7.14
N LYS A 36 -20.67 5.22 6.34
CA LYS A 36 -21.63 5.11 5.25
C LYS A 36 -20.97 4.46 4.05
N ILE A 37 -21.55 3.38 3.56
CA ILE A 37 -21.10 2.64 2.38
C ILE A 37 -22.13 2.82 1.27
N VAL A 38 -21.68 3.19 0.07
CA VAL A 38 -22.52 3.50 -1.09
C VAL A 38 -21.93 2.87 -2.35
N SER A 39 -22.78 2.36 -3.24
CA SER A 39 -22.35 1.88 -4.56
C SER A 39 -21.74 3.04 -5.36
N ASP A 40 -20.64 2.82 -6.06
CA ASP A 40 -20.02 3.83 -6.93
C ASP A 40 -20.99 4.33 -8.01
N GLU A 41 -21.93 3.49 -8.45
CA GLU A 41 -23.02 3.84 -9.38
C GLU A 41 -23.95 4.95 -8.85
N GLU A 42 -24.08 5.13 -7.54
CA GLU A 42 -24.87 6.20 -6.91
C GLU A 42 -24.06 7.48 -6.66
N LEU A 43 -22.73 7.44 -6.88
CA LEU A 43 -21.84 8.55 -6.64
C LEU A 43 -21.63 9.36 -7.93
N VAL A 44 -21.78 10.68 -7.82
CA VAL A 44 -21.67 11.58 -8.98
C VAL A 44 -20.45 12.49 -8.81
N LEU A 45 -19.50 12.41 -9.74
CA LEU A 45 -18.37 13.34 -9.78
C LEU A 45 -18.80 14.67 -10.42
N ASN A 46 -18.69 15.76 -9.67
CA ASN A 46 -18.71 17.11 -10.24
C ASN A 46 -17.30 17.49 -10.69
N SER A 47 -17.01 17.36 -11.98
CA SER A 47 -15.69 17.63 -12.55
C SER A 47 -15.23 19.08 -12.40
N ASN A 48 -16.15 20.06 -12.31
CA ASN A 48 -15.80 21.47 -12.13
C ASN A 48 -15.27 21.76 -10.72
N GLN A 49 -15.69 20.97 -9.72
CA GLN A 49 -15.28 21.13 -8.32
C GLN A 49 -14.27 20.07 -7.87
N GLY A 50 -14.13 18.97 -8.61
CA GLY A 50 -13.35 17.80 -8.20
C GLY A 50 -13.92 17.14 -6.94
N LEU A 51 -15.25 17.21 -6.76
CA LEU A 51 -15.96 16.67 -5.61
C LEU A 51 -16.94 15.59 -6.04
N VAL A 52 -16.99 14.52 -5.26
CA VAL A 52 -17.94 13.43 -5.38
C VAL A 52 -19.17 13.72 -4.51
N TYR A 53 -20.35 13.54 -5.07
CA TYR A 53 -21.63 13.80 -4.45
C TYR A 53 -22.45 12.53 -4.28
N TYR A 54 -23.25 12.48 -3.22
CA TYR A 54 -24.32 11.51 -3.01
C TYR A 54 -25.59 12.24 -2.61
N LYS A 55 -26.69 12.05 -3.35
CA LYS A 55 -27.96 12.78 -3.13
C LYS A 55 -27.74 14.29 -2.96
N GLU A 56 -27.06 14.88 -3.94
CA GLU A 56 -26.78 16.32 -4.05
C GLU A 56 -25.91 16.94 -2.94
N LYS A 57 -25.32 16.12 -2.06
CA LYS A 57 -24.39 16.57 -1.01
C LYS A 57 -22.98 16.00 -1.23
N PRO A 58 -21.91 16.75 -0.91
CA PRO A 58 -20.55 16.20 -0.93
C PRO A 58 -20.47 14.94 -0.07
N PHE A 59 -19.93 13.86 -0.63
CA PHE A 59 -19.99 12.54 -0.03
C PHE A 59 -18.91 12.34 1.04
N THR A 60 -19.30 11.77 2.17
CA THR A 60 -18.40 11.28 3.22
C THR A 60 -18.77 9.83 3.53
N GLY A 61 -17.79 8.94 3.45
CA GLY A 61 -17.97 7.49 3.57
C GLY A 61 -17.17 6.71 2.54
N LYS A 62 -17.50 5.44 2.36
CA LYS A 62 -16.87 4.54 1.40
C LYS A 62 -17.72 4.36 0.14
N GLY A 63 -17.10 4.55 -1.02
CA GLY A 63 -17.64 4.12 -2.31
C GLY A 63 -17.16 2.71 -2.62
N ILE A 64 -18.05 1.84 -3.11
CA ILE A 64 -17.71 0.47 -3.49
C ILE A 64 -18.12 0.22 -4.93
N ALA A 65 -17.19 -0.29 -5.74
CA ALA A 65 -17.49 -0.89 -7.04
C ALA A 65 -17.44 -2.41 -6.93
N SER A 66 -18.25 -3.11 -7.74
CA SER A 66 -18.26 -4.57 -7.79
C SER A 66 -18.06 -5.08 -9.21
N TYR A 67 -17.45 -6.25 -9.33
CA TYR A 67 -17.49 -7.08 -10.52
C TYR A 67 -18.89 -7.63 -10.77
N SER A 68 -19.06 -8.30 -11.92
CA SER A 68 -20.25 -9.11 -12.17
C SER A 68 -20.49 -10.10 -11.02
N LYS A 69 -21.75 -10.26 -10.60
CA LYS A 69 -22.18 -11.10 -9.46
C LYS A 69 -21.87 -10.56 -8.05
N GLY A 70 -21.50 -9.28 -7.90
CA GLY A 70 -21.43 -8.61 -6.60
C GLY A 70 -20.14 -8.82 -5.81
N VAL A 71 -19.08 -9.31 -6.44
CA VAL A 71 -17.74 -9.38 -5.82
C VAL A 71 -17.11 -7.99 -5.84
N VAL A 72 -16.70 -7.46 -4.70
CA VAL A 72 -16.09 -6.11 -4.61
C VAL A 72 -14.81 -6.04 -5.46
N SER A 73 -14.74 -5.03 -6.32
CA SER A 73 -13.59 -4.76 -7.20
C SER A 73 -12.78 -3.56 -6.73
N GLU A 74 -13.42 -2.57 -6.11
CA GLU A 74 -12.81 -1.35 -5.60
C GLU A 74 -13.53 -0.86 -4.34
N GLU A 75 -12.77 -0.36 -3.38
CA GLU A 75 -13.25 0.38 -2.20
C GLU A 75 -12.45 1.66 -2.08
N ILE A 76 -13.13 2.79 -1.94
CA ILE A 76 -12.48 4.10 -1.84
C ILE A 76 -13.13 4.97 -0.77
N THR A 77 -12.29 5.60 0.06
CA THR A 77 -12.73 6.47 1.14
C THR A 77 -12.85 7.93 0.67
N TYR A 78 -13.96 8.56 1.02
CA TYR A 78 -14.23 9.97 0.75
C TYR A 78 -14.52 10.75 2.05
N LEU A 79 -14.04 12.00 2.07
CA LEU A 79 -14.36 13.00 3.08
C LEU A 79 -14.75 14.32 2.39
N ASN A 80 -15.98 14.78 2.61
CA ASN A 80 -16.53 16.00 2.04
C ASN A 80 -16.37 16.08 0.51
N GLY A 81 -16.61 14.96 -0.16
CA GLY A 81 -16.52 14.78 -1.60
C GLY A 81 -15.11 14.59 -2.15
N LYS A 82 -14.08 14.64 -1.32
CA LYS A 82 -12.70 14.39 -1.75
C LYS A 82 -12.27 12.98 -1.36
N ARG A 83 -11.47 12.33 -2.19
CA ARG A 83 -10.76 11.10 -1.81
C ARG A 83 -9.86 11.44 -0.63
N ASP A 84 -10.05 10.73 0.47
CA ASP A 84 -9.35 10.99 1.72
C ASP A 84 -9.35 9.69 2.53
N GLY A 85 -8.18 9.07 2.65
CA GLY A 85 -8.01 7.71 3.16
C GLY A 85 -7.70 6.69 2.06
N LEU A 86 -8.06 5.44 2.33
CA LEU A 86 -7.61 4.28 1.57
C LEU A 86 -8.41 4.09 0.28
N LEU A 87 -7.71 3.71 -0.78
CA LEU A 87 -8.22 3.11 -2.01
C LEU A 87 -7.64 1.71 -2.11
N GLN A 88 -8.50 0.69 -2.19
CA GLN A 88 -8.11 -0.69 -2.46
C GLN A 88 -8.84 -1.21 -3.69
N ARG A 89 -8.17 -2.07 -4.44
CA ARG A 89 -8.76 -2.84 -5.53
C ARG A 89 -8.37 -4.29 -5.39
N TRP A 90 -9.25 -5.15 -5.85
CA TRP A 90 -9.02 -6.59 -5.88
C TRP A 90 -8.98 -7.07 -7.33
N PHE A 91 -8.55 -8.30 -7.52
CA PHE A 91 -8.79 -9.09 -8.73
C PHE A 91 -10.10 -9.86 -8.55
N GLU A 92 -10.66 -10.42 -9.63
CA GLU A 92 -11.89 -11.24 -9.54
C GLU A 92 -11.75 -12.46 -8.63
N ASN A 93 -10.53 -12.95 -8.42
CA ASN A 93 -10.24 -14.04 -7.49
C ASN A 93 -10.14 -13.59 -6.00
N GLY A 94 -10.39 -12.31 -5.72
CA GLY A 94 -10.36 -11.74 -4.37
C GLY A 94 -8.96 -11.33 -3.86
N LEU A 95 -7.89 -11.56 -4.64
CA LEU A 95 -6.56 -11.08 -4.26
C LEU A 95 -6.44 -9.56 -4.44
N LEU A 96 -5.74 -8.88 -3.54
CA LEU A 96 -5.49 -7.45 -3.64
C LEU A 96 -4.67 -7.15 -4.92
N SER A 97 -5.13 -6.21 -5.73
CA SER A 97 -4.49 -5.82 -7.00
C SER A 97 -3.82 -4.46 -6.91
N PHE A 98 -4.33 -3.57 -6.05
CA PHE A 98 -3.84 -2.21 -5.89
C PHE A 98 -4.24 -1.63 -4.53
N GLU A 99 -3.35 -0.81 -3.97
CA GLU A 99 -3.58 -0.08 -2.73
C GLU A 99 -2.92 1.30 -2.81
N ALA A 100 -3.63 2.33 -2.37
CA ALA A 100 -3.12 3.69 -2.28
C ALA A 100 -3.80 4.47 -1.16
N ASN A 101 -3.11 5.47 -0.61
CA ASN A 101 -3.70 6.44 0.29
C ASN A 101 -3.85 7.80 -0.39
N TYR A 102 -4.99 8.44 -0.14
CA TYR A 102 -5.29 9.80 -0.57
C TYR A 102 -5.40 10.74 0.62
N GLU A 103 -5.00 11.98 0.42
CA GLU A 103 -5.29 13.10 1.29
C GLU A 103 -5.85 14.22 0.41
N ARG A 104 -7.12 14.58 0.61
CA ARG A 104 -7.80 15.65 -0.14
C ARG A 104 -7.59 15.58 -1.67
N ASN A 105 -7.91 14.44 -2.28
CA ASN A 105 -7.72 14.10 -3.70
C ASN A 105 -6.28 13.91 -4.19
N LYS A 106 -5.27 14.01 -3.32
CA LYS A 106 -3.87 13.80 -3.71
C LYS A 106 -3.36 12.48 -3.15
N LEU A 107 -2.61 11.73 -3.94
CA LEU A 107 -1.88 10.57 -3.41
C LEU A 107 -0.88 11.03 -2.36
N ASN A 108 -0.88 10.37 -1.20
CA ASN A 108 0.05 10.66 -0.14
C ASN A 108 0.44 9.36 0.58
N GLY A 109 1.74 9.09 0.65
CA GLY A 109 2.29 7.84 1.17
C GLY A 109 2.48 6.75 0.12
N MET A 110 2.51 5.51 0.59
CA MET A 110 2.85 4.35 -0.24
C MET A 110 1.68 3.92 -1.14
N VAL A 111 2.00 3.64 -2.38
CA VAL A 111 1.15 3.03 -3.40
C VAL A 111 1.76 1.69 -3.77
N LYS A 112 0.94 0.64 -3.77
CA LYS A 112 1.35 -0.72 -4.12
C LYS A 112 0.44 -1.29 -5.18
N SER A 113 0.99 -2.12 -6.04
CA SER A 113 0.22 -2.97 -6.95
C SER A 113 0.78 -4.37 -6.94
N TRP A 114 -0.06 -5.34 -7.26
CA TRP A 114 0.29 -6.76 -7.26
C TRP A 114 -0.01 -7.38 -8.63
N TRP A 115 0.68 -8.48 -8.91
CA TRP A 115 0.35 -9.40 -10.00
C TRP A 115 -0.79 -10.32 -9.56
N SER A 116 -1.51 -10.93 -10.52
CA SER A 116 -2.63 -11.83 -10.23
C SER A 116 -2.24 -13.11 -9.49
N ASN A 117 -0.95 -13.42 -9.43
CA ASN A 117 -0.40 -14.51 -8.61
C ASN A 117 -0.07 -14.08 -7.16
N GLY A 118 -0.39 -12.84 -6.78
CA GLY A 118 -0.16 -12.29 -5.44
C GLY A 118 1.24 -11.70 -5.21
N ASN A 119 2.17 -11.81 -6.17
CA ASN A 119 3.48 -11.19 -6.04
C ASN A 119 3.38 -9.67 -6.20
N LEU A 120 4.21 -8.93 -5.46
CA LEU A 120 4.27 -7.48 -5.59
C LEU A 120 4.72 -7.10 -7.00
N ARG A 121 4.01 -6.17 -7.63
CA ARG A 121 4.31 -5.67 -8.98
C ARG A 121 5.03 -4.34 -8.93
N SER A 122 4.59 -3.44 -8.06
CA SER A 122 5.23 -2.15 -7.86
C SER A 122 5.02 -1.62 -6.44
N GLU A 123 5.99 -0.86 -5.95
CA GLU A 123 5.88 -0.02 -4.78
C GLU A 123 6.36 1.37 -5.14
N ALA A 124 5.59 2.38 -4.74
CA ALA A 124 5.89 3.75 -5.05
C ALA A 124 5.44 4.67 -3.93
N ASN A 125 6.31 5.58 -3.49
CA ASN A 125 5.95 6.55 -2.46
C ASN A 125 5.60 7.91 -3.09
N PHE A 126 4.53 8.53 -2.59
CA PHE A 126 4.03 9.80 -3.04
C PHE A 126 4.02 10.82 -1.90
N GLN A 127 4.29 12.07 -2.22
CA GLN A 127 4.15 13.21 -1.32
C GLN A 127 3.38 14.30 -2.06
N ASN A 128 2.24 14.71 -1.52
CA ASN A 128 1.39 15.76 -2.11
C ASN A 128 1.03 15.52 -3.59
N GLY A 129 0.82 14.26 -3.99
CA GLY A 129 0.49 13.86 -5.35
C GLY A 129 1.70 13.69 -6.30
N LEU A 130 2.92 13.94 -5.83
CA LEU A 130 4.14 13.74 -6.61
C LEU A 130 4.89 12.51 -6.12
N VAL A 131 5.47 11.75 -7.05
CA VAL A 131 6.34 10.61 -6.71
C VAL A 131 7.58 11.14 -5.99
N HIS A 132 7.92 10.54 -4.84
CA HIS A 132 9.06 10.94 -4.03
C HIS A 132 9.65 9.75 -3.26
N GLY A 133 10.97 9.59 -3.32
CA GLY A 133 11.72 8.52 -2.71
C GLY A 133 12.03 7.35 -3.65
N VAL A 134 12.30 6.19 -3.07
CA VAL A 134 12.65 4.96 -3.80
C VAL A 134 11.39 4.29 -4.34
N GLN A 135 11.41 3.96 -5.63
CA GLN A 135 10.35 3.24 -6.34
C GLN A 135 10.91 1.90 -6.77
N LYS A 136 10.11 0.84 -6.65
CA LYS A 136 10.53 -0.49 -7.11
C LYS A 136 9.46 -1.15 -7.95
N GLN A 137 9.91 -1.97 -8.89
CA GLN A 137 9.03 -2.84 -9.69
C GLN A 137 9.64 -4.23 -9.79
N TRP A 138 8.79 -5.23 -9.89
CA TRP A 138 9.17 -6.64 -9.97
C TRP A 138 8.46 -7.33 -11.13
N TYR A 139 9.10 -8.37 -11.65
CA TYR A 139 8.49 -9.33 -12.56
C TYR A 139 7.41 -10.14 -11.84
N SER A 140 6.54 -10.81 -12.60
CA SER A 140 5.53 -11.71 -12.03
C SER A 140 6.16 -12.89 -11.28
N SER A 141 7.39 -13.28 -11.62
CA SER A 141 8.19 -14.24 -10.87
C SER A 141 8.61 -13.77 -9.46
N GLY A 142 8.41 -12.48 -9.14
CA GLY A 142 8.86 -11.86 -7.89
C GLY A 142 10.30 -11.34 -7.93
N GLN A 143 11.02 -11.54 -9.05
CA GLN A 143 12.35 -10.98 -9.23
C GLN A 143 12.30 -9.46 -9.42
N LEU A 144 13.27 -8.75 -8.84
CA LEU A 144 13.36 -7.29 -8.95
C LEU A 144 13.64 -6.89 -10.41
N PHE A 145 12.76 -6.06 -10.96
CA PHE A 145 12.90 -5.54 -12.32
C PHE A 145 13.67 -4.21 -12.31
N LYS A 146 13.26 -3.25 -11.48
CA LYS A 146 13.95 -1.96 -11.39
C LYS A 146 13.78 -1.25 -10.06
N VAL A 147 14.76 -0.42 -9.74
CA VAL A 147 14.77 0.54 -8.64
C VAL A 147 15.01 1.92 -9.22
N LEU A 148 14.15 2.87 -8.87
CA LEU A 148 14.30 4.26 -9.24
C LEU A 148 14.37 5.15 -8.01
N HIS A 149 15.27 6.13 -8.02
CA HIS A 149 15.32 7.18 -7.00
C HIS A 149 14.77 8.47 -7.61
N ILE A 150 13.70 8.99 -7.01
CA ILE A 150 12.95 10.14 -7.53
C ILE A 150 12.79 11.18 -6.42
N VAL A 151 13.07 12.44 -6.74
CA VAL A 151 12.85 13.60 -5.86
C VAL A 151 11.90 14.56 -6.59
N GLU A 152 10.75 14.83 -5.97
CA GLU A 152 9.71 15.74 -6.51
C GLU A 152 9.33 15.44 -7.97
N GLY A 153 9.14 14.15 -8.28
CA GLY A 153 8.77 13.68 -9.61
C GLY A 153 9.90 13.63 -10.65
N LYS A 154 11.15 13.95 -10.27
CA LYS A 154 12.33 13.87 -11.15
C LYS A 154 13.31 12.81 -10.68
N GLU A 155 13.95 12.11 -11.61
CA GLU A 155 15.01 11.16 -11.27
C GLU A 155 16.20 11.89 -10.62
N GLU A 156 16.64 11.40 -9.46
CA GLU A 156 17.78 11.92 -8.71
C GLU A 156 18.41 10.76 -7.94
N GLY A 157 19.71 10.53 -8.10
CA GLY A 157 20.43 9.36 -7.59
C GLY A 157 20.45 8.18 -8.55
N LEU A 158 20.77 7.00 -8.01
CA LEU A 158 21.07 5.79 -8.78
C LEU A 158 19.81 5.10 -9.33
N GLN A 159 19.78 4.82 -10.62
CA GLN A 159 18.69 4.12 -11.31
C GLN A 159 19.23 2.77 -11.79
N GLN A 160 18.53 1.69 -11.43
CA GLN A 160 18.97 0.33 -11.76
C GLN A 160 17.83 -0.50 -12.32
N ALA A 161 18.14 -1.34 -13.31
CA ALA A 161 17.21 -2.36 -13.79
C ALA A 161 17.93 -3.65 -14.17
N TRP A 162 17.28 -4.75 -13.87
CA TRP A 162 17.75 -6.11 -14.09
C TRP A 162 16.79 -6.83 -15.01
N ARG A 163 17.34 -7.73 -15.82
CA ARG A 163 16.55 -8.69 -16.59
C ARG A 163 16.04 -9.77 -15.64
N GLU A 164 15.05 -10.54 -16.08
CA GLU A 164 14.50 -11.65 -15.30
C GLU A 164 15.49 -12.83 -15.07
N ASN A 165 16.66 -12.80 -15.71
CA ASN A 165 17.76 -13.71 -15.37
C ASN A 165 18.75 -13.09 -14.36
N GLY A 166 18.39 -11.98 -13.72
CA GLY A 166 19.23 -11.26 -12.75
C GLY A 166 20.33 -10.40 -13.37
N LYS A 167 20.56 -10.43 -14.69
CA LYS A 167 21.61 -9.61 -15.32
C LYS A 167 21.20 -8.13 -15.31
N LEU A 168 22.05 -7.30 -14.71
CA LEU A 168 21.94 -5.84 -14.74
C LEU A 168 21.97 -5.37 -16.20
N PHE A 169 21.02 -4.53 -16.60
CA PHE A 169 21.01 -3.95 -17.94
C PHE A 169 20.78 -2.43 -17.96
N VAL A 170 20.44 -1.83 -16.82
CA VAL A 170 20.44 -0.37 -16.61
C VAL A 170 21.15 -0.08 -15.30
N ASN A 171 22.09 0.85 -15.30
CA ASN A 171 22.83 1.30 -14.13
C ASN A 171 23.41 2.69 -14.40
N TYR A 172 22.64 3.73 -14.07
CA TYR A 172 23.08 5.11 -14.22
C TYR A 172 22.67 5.97 -13.04
N GLU A 173 23.41 7.03 -12.76
CA GLU A 173 23.07 8.05 -11.78
C GLU A 173 22.48 9.27 -12.48
N ALA A 174 21.31 9.72 -12.02
CA ALA A 174 20.73 11.00 -12.39
C ALA A 174 21.18 12.04 -11.35
N LYS A 175 21.78 13.14 -11.77
CA LYS A 175 22.26 14.19 -10.88
C LYS A 175 22.25 15.53 -11.58
N ASP A 176 21.62 16.54 -10.97
CA ASP A 176 21.51 17.91 -11.52
C ASP A 176 20.93 17.92 -12.95
N GLY A 177 19.95 17.04 -13.22
CA GLY A 177 19.31 16.87 -14.53
C GLY A 177 20.20 16.21 -15.59
N ARG A 178 21.37 15.70 -15.23
CA ARG A 178 22.28 14.95 -16.11
C ARG A 178 22.30 13.47 -15.73
N ILE A 179 22.72 12.63 -16.67
CA ILE A 179 22.80 11.18 -16.48
C ILE A 179 24.23 10.69 -16.70
N TYR A 180 24.69 9.86 -15.77
CA TYR A 180 26.04 9.27 -15.76
C TYR A 180 25.94 7.75 -15.68
N GLY A 181 26.47 7.03 -16.67
CA GLY A 181 26.54 5.57 -16.65
C GLY A 181 25.71 4.87 -17.73
N LEU A 182 25.39 3.59 -17.47
CA LEU A 182 24.80 2.67 -18.42
C LEU A 182 23.27 2.83 -18.48
N LYS A 183 22.77 3.50 -19.52
CA LYS A 183 21.31 3.62 -19.72
C LYS A 183 20.64 2.33 -20.20
N ARG A 184 21.36 1.50 -20.96
CA ARG A 184 20.85 0.22 -21.48
C ARG A 184 21.99 -0.65 -22.01
N ALA A 185 22.07 -1.89 -21.56
CA ALA A 185 22.90 -2.94 -22.18
C ALA A 185 22.05 -3.87 -23.03
N SER A 186 22.55 -4.21 -24.22
CA SER A 186 22.02 -5.31 -25.03
C SER A 186 22.41 -6.66 -24.42
N LEU A 187 21.64 -7.71 -24.70
CA LEU A 187 22.08 -9.07 -24.39
C LEU A 187 23.17 -9.45 -25.39
N CYS A 188 24.34 -9.85 -24.88
CA CYS A 188 25.26 -10.64 -25.69
C CYS A 188 24.69 -12.06 -25.73
N TYR A 189 24.43 -12.56 -26.93
CA TYR A 189 24.14 -13.97 -27.18
C TYR A 189 25.33 -14.54 -27.94
N GLU A 190 25.82 -15.69 -27.51
CA GLU A 190 26.66 -16.53 -28.35
C GLU A 190 25.72 -17.39 -29.20
N LEU A 191 25.91 -17.38 -30.51
CA LEU A 191 25.19 -18.29 -31.39
C LEU A 191 25.84 -19.68 -31.27
N VAL A 192 25.09 -20.64 -30.73
CA VAL A 192 25.55 -22.03 -30.63
C VAL A 192 25.74 -22.56 -32.06
N GLY A 193 27.00 -22.80 -32.45
CA GLY A 193 27.35 -23.33 -33.78
C GLY A 193 27.92 -22.30 -34.78
N GLU A 194 28.21 -21.07 -34.38
CA GLU A 194 28.97 -20.16 -35.24
C GLU A 194 30.44 -20.54 -35.30
N ASN A 195 30.92 -20.84 -36.51
CA ASN A 195 32.35 -20.88 -36.81
C ASN A 195 32.80 -19.43 -37.08
N VAL A 196 33.49 -18.84 -36.11
CA VAL A 196 34.12 -17.53 -36.29
C VAL A 196 35.35 -17.71 -37.17
N VAL A 197 35.25 -17.30 -38.43
CA VAL A 197 36.40 -17.21 -39.34
C VAL A 197 37.03 -15.83 -39.13
N LEU A 198 38.27 -15.81 -38.64
CA LEU A 198 39.06 -14.59 -38.55
C LEU A 198 39.84 -14.46 -39.86
N ASP A 199 39.57 -13.40 -40.62
CA ASP A 199 40.40 -13.07 -41.78
C ASP A 199 41.76 -12.54 -41.27
N GLU A 200 42.84 -13.26 -41.61
CA GLU A 200 44.24 -12.88 -41.35
C GLU A 200 44.75 -11.80 -42.32
#